data_AF-A0A2U1UZ75-F1
#
_entry.id   AF-A0A2U1UZ75-F1
#
_cell.length_a   1.000
_cell.length_b   1.000
_cell.length_c   1.000
_cell.angle_alpha   90.00
_cell.angle_beta   90.00
_cell.angle_gamma   90.00
#
_symmetry.space_group_name_H-M   'P 1'
#
loop_
_entity.id
_entity.type
_entity.pdbx_description
1 polymer ?
#
loop_
_entity_poly.entity_id
_entity_poly.type
_entity_poly.pdbx_seq_one_letter_code
_entity_poly.pdbx_strand_id
1 'polypeptide(L)'
;MPRIGPYSRARSLQKMDGRTREARLMRDLRAELFAHVGGKPSATQVALIDRCVWLSLHMAQIDAKAADGRAMTEHDSRTYLAWSNTLTRTLRQLGLEGKALGQPKTLAEYAAERVAQGAAGGRGAAA
;
A
#
# COMPACT_ATOMS: atom_id res chain seq x y z
N MET A 1 -18.75 -15.78 -4.10
CA MET A 1 -18.25 -14.84 -3.08
C MET A 1 -18.86 -15.20 -1.73
N PRO A 2 -18.11 -15.25 -0.63
CA PRO A 2 -18.70 -15.46 0.69
C PRO A 2 -19.60 -14.28 1.04
N ARG A 3 -20.81 -14.53 1.55
CA ARG A 3 -21.73 -13.50 2.04
C ARG A 3 -21.16 -12.88 3.32
N ILE A 4 -20.85 -11.59 3.27
CA ILE A 4 -20.46 -10.82 4.46
C ILE A 4 -21.72 -10.59 5.30
N GLY A 5 -21.65 -10.92 6.60
CA GLY A 5 -22.72 -10.71 7.57
C GLY A 5 -22.18 -10.16 8.89
N PRO A 6 -23.05 -9.90 9.89
CA PRO A 6 -22.68 -9.25 11.15
C PRO A 6 -21.56 -9.94 11.94
N TYR A 7 -21.37 -11.24 11.72
CA TYR A 7 -20.35 -12.07 12.38
C TYR A 7 -19.17 -12.45 11.47
N SER A 8 -19.05 -11.80 10.30
CA SER A 8 -17.92 -11.97 9.40
C SER A 8 -16.64 -11.48 10.07
N ARG A 9 -15.70 -12.41 10.34
CA ARG A 9 -14.37 -12.06 10.86
C ARG A 9 -13.59 -11.28 9.80
N ALA A 10 -12.66 -10.40 10.18
CA ALA A 10 -11.80 -9.68 9.21
C ALA A 10 -11.12 -10.61 8.19
N ARG A 11 -10.85 -11.87 8.57
CA ARG A 11 -10.30 -12.92 7.70
C ARG A 11 -11.28 -13.45 6.62
N SER A 12 -12.58 -13.16 6.75
CA SER A 12 -13.63 -13.48 5.75
C SER A 12 -13.80 -12.40 4.68
N LEU A 13 -13.17 -11.23 4.86
CA LEU A 13 -12.87 -10.32 3.77
C LEU A 13 -11.80 -11.03 2.92
N GLN A 14 -12.30 -11.63 1.84
CA GLN A 14 -11.60 -12.56 0.97
C GLN A 14 -10.20 -12.04 0.60
N LYS A 15 -9.14 -12.72 1.03
CA LYS A 15 -7.80 -12.49 0.49
C LYS A 15 -7.87 -12.81 -1.01
N MET A 16 -7.57 -11.83 -1.87
CA MET A 16 -7.26 -12.15 -3.26
C MET A 16 -6.05 -13.08 -3.28
N ASP A 17 -6.13 -14.17 -4.04
CA ASP A 17 -5.01 -15.10 -4.19
C ASP A 17 -3.85 -14.35 -4.86
N GLY A 18 -2.75 -14.16 -4.13
CA GLY A 18 -1.57 -13.38 -4.56
C GLY A 18 -0.84 -13.93 -5.80
N ARG A 19 -1.34 -15.02 -6.38
CA ARG A 19 -0.80 -15.64 -7.59
C ARG A 19 -1.35 -15.01 -8.87
N THR A 20 -2.49 -14.33 -8.84
CA THR A 20 -3.04 -13.68 -10.04
C THR A 20 -2.30 -12.37 -10.36
N ARG A 21 -2.38 -11.92 -11.62
CA ARG A 21 -1.74 -10.67 -12.05
C ARG A 21 -2.34 -9.46 -11.33
N GLU A 22 -3.65 -9.48 -11.11
CA GLU A 22 -4.41 -8.47 -10.39
C GLU A 22 -3.99 -8.39 -8.93
N ALA A 23 -3.89 -9.55 -8.26
CA ALA A 23 -3.49 -9.60 -6.87
C ALA A 23 -2.03 -9.15 -6.68
N ARG A 24 -1.16 -9.47 -7.65
CA ARG A 24 0.23 -8.99 -7.68
C ARG A 24 0.28 -7.47 -7.83
N LEU A 25 -0.43 -6.90 -8.81
CA LEU A 25 -0.53 -5.45 -9.01
C LEU A 25 -0.97 -4.75 -7.71
N MET A 26 -2.03 -5.24 -7.08
CA MET A 26 -2.55 -4.65 -5.85
C MET A 26 -1.56 -4.72 -4.69
N ARG A 27 -0.88 -5.86 -4.53
CA ARG A 27 0.12 -6.06 -3.48
C ARG A 27 1.32 -5.13 -3.67
N ASP A 28 1.83 -5.04 -4.90
CA ASP A 28 3.04 -4.29 -5.22
C ASP A 28 2.76 -2.79 -5.07
N LEU A 29 1.65 -2.29 -5.65
CA LEU A 29 1.22 -0.90 -5.49
C LEU A 29 0.96 -0.53 -4.01
N ARG A 30 0.34 -1.43 -3.24
CA ARG A 30 0.13 -1.21 -1.80
C ARG A 30 1.47 -1.06 -1.08
N ALA A 31 2.44 -1.92 -1.38
CA ALA A 31 3.77 -1.85 -0.77
C ALA A 31 4.50 -0.55 -1.12
N GLU A 32 4.43 -0.11 -2.38
CA GLU A 32 5.00 1.15 -2.84
C GLU A 32 4.38 2.36 -2.12
N LEU A 33 3.05 2.41 -2.01
CA LEU A 33 2.37 3.49 -1.30
C LEU A 33 2.63 3.46 0.21
N PHE A 34 2.82 2.28 0.81
CA PHE A 34 3.27 2.17 2.21
C PHE A 34 4.67 2.75 2.36
N ALA A 35 5.59 2.43 1.45
CA ALA A 35 6.94 2.97 1.46
C ALA A 35 6.94 4.51 1.28
N HIS A 36 6.11 5.01 0.36
CA HIS A 36 5.95 6.45 0.08
C HIS A 36 5.61 7.28 1.32
N VAL A 37 4.71 6.77 2.18
CA VAL A 37 4.32 7.46 3.43
C VAL A 37 5.28 7.19 4.61
N GLY A 38 6.40 6.49 4.36
CA GLY A 38 7.43 6.19 5.34
C GLY A 38 7.26 4.86 6.10
N GLY A 39 6.53 3.90 5.53
CA GLY A 39 6.44 2.51 6.01
C GLY A 39 5.52 2.27 7.21
N LYS A 40 5.02 3.32 7.87
CA LYS A 40 4.11 3.23 9.02
C LYS A 40 2.88 4.15 8.84
N PRO A 41 1.97 3.82 7.90
CA PRO A 41 0.78 4.62 7.67
C PRO A 41 -0.14 4.65 8.91
N SER A 42 -0.77 5.80 9.16
CA SER A 42 -1.91 5.89 10.06
C SER A 42 -3.12 5.11 9.51
N ALA A 43 -4.13 4.85 10.35
CA ALA A 43 -5.36 4.18 9.91
C ALA A 43 -6.05 4.90 8.73
N THR A 44 -6.02 6.24 8.71
CA THR A 44 -6.58 7.03 7.61
C THR A 44 -5.76 6.90 6.33
N GLN A 45 -4.44 6.88 6.43
CA GLN A 45 -3.55 6.63 5.29
C GLN A 45 -3.74 5.21 4.74
N VAL A 46 -3.90 4.19 5.61
CA VAL A 46 -4.20 2.82 5.16
C VAL A 46 -5.50 2.79 4.35
N ALA A 47 -6.56 3.45 4.82
CA ALA A 47 -7.83 3.51 4.10
C ALA A 47 -7.71 4.18 2.73
N LEU A 48 -6.93 5.27 2.64
CA LEU A 48 -6.66 5.96 1.37
C LEU A 48 -5.82 5.08 0.42
N ILE A 49 -4.78 4.43 0.93
CA ILE A 49 -3.94 3.52 0.14
C ILE A 49 -4.78 2.36 -0.40
N ASP A 50 -5.60 1.73 0.43
CA ASP A 50 -6.48 0.64 0.00
C ASP A 50 -7.46 1.11 -1.07
N ARG A 51 -7.96 2.35 -0.96
CA ARG A 51 -8.80 2.94 -2.01
C ARG A 51 -8.02 3.15 -3.31
N CYS A 52 -6.81 3.70 -3.25
CA CYS A 52 -5.96 3.87 -4.44
C CYS A 52 -5.72 2.54 -5.14
N VAL A 53 -5.39 1.49 -4.38
CA VAL A 53 -5.11 0.15 -4.90
C VAL A 53 -6.32 -0.42 -5.67
N TRP A 54 -7.53 -0.30 -5.12
CA TRP A 54 -8.74 -0.75 -5.79
C TRP A 54 -9.06 0.05 -7.06
N LEU A 55 -8.92 1.39 -7.00
CA LEU A 55 -9.18 2.25 -8.15
C LEU A 55 -8.19 1.96 -9.30
N SER A 56 -6.91 1.76 -8.98
CA SER A 56 -5.89 1.38 -9.97
C SER A 56 -6.20 0.03 -10.63
N LEU A 57 -6.65 -0.97 -9.87
CA LEU A 57 -7.07 -2.24 -10.45
C LEU A 57 -8.26 -2.06 -11.41
N HIS A 58 -9.27 -1.32 -10.99
CA HIS A 58 -10.45 -1.08 -11.81
C HIS A 58 -10.14 -0.34 -13.11
N MET A 59 -9.25 0.66 -13.05
CA MET A 59 -8.76 1.35 -14.24
C MET A 59 -7.99 0.40 -15.16
N ALA A 60 -7.05 -0.40 -14.61
CA ALA A 60 -6.29 -1.38 -15.38
C ALA A 60 -7.18 -2.43 -16.09
N GLN A 61 -8.32 -2.80 -15.49
CA GLN A 61 -9.29 -3.69 -16.12
C GLN A 61 -9.99 -3.04 -17.32
N ILE A 62 -10.30 -1.73 -17.25
CA ILE A 62 -10.84 -0.98 -18.40
C ILE A 62 -9.78 -0.83 -19.48
N ASP A 63 -8.54 -0.49 -19.08
CA ASP A 63 -7.41 -0.36 -20.00
C ASP A 63 -7.13 -1.67 -20.75
N ALA A 64 -7.20 -2.81 -20.06
CA ALA A 64 -7.06 -4.12 -20.68
C ALA A 64 -8.16 -4.40 -21.72
N LYS A 65 -9.42 -4.07 -21.41
CA LYS A 65 -10.52 -4.19 -22.39
C LYS A 65 -10.27 -3.33 -23.64
N ALA A 66 -9.78 -2.10 -23.45
CA ALA A 66 -9.47 -1.20 -24.55
C ALA A 66 -8.28 -1.70 -25.39
N ALA A 67 -7.23 -2.22 -24.74
CA ALA A 67 -6.07 -2.81 -25.40
C ALA A 67 -6.41 -4.08 -26.21
N ASP A 68 -7.39 -4.87 -25.74
CA ASP A 68 -7.94 -6.02 -26.47
C ASP A 68 -8.80 -5.62 -27.69
N GLY A 69 -8.92 -4.33 -28.00
CA GLY A 69 -9.69 -3.82 -29.14
C GLY A 69 -11.21 -3.83 -28.92
N ARG A 70 -11.68 -4.02 -27.67
CA ARG A 70 -13.12 -3.92 -27.37
C ARG A 70 -13.55 -2.46 -27.36
N ALA A 71 -14.67 -2.17 -28.01
CA ALA A 71 -15.23 -0.82 -28.02
C ALA A 71 -15.58 -0.37 -26.59
N MET A 72 -15.08 0.80 -26.20
CA MET A 72 -15.45 1.44 -24.93
C MET A 72 -16.87 1.94 -25.00
N THR A 73 -17.71 1.48 -24.07
CA THR A 73 -19.07 2.01 -23.96
C THR A 73 -19.05 3.40 -23.34
N GLU A 74 -20.15 4.15 -23.48
CA GLU A 74 -20.31 5.43 -22.77
C GLU A 74 -20.27 5.23 -21.24
N HIS A 75 -20.82 4.11 -20.77
CA HIS A 75 -20.75 3.74 -19.35
C HIS A 75 -19.31 3.52 -18.88
N ASP A 76 -18.49 2.79 -19.64
CA ASP A 76 -17.08 2.58 -19.32
C ASP A 76 -16.34 3.92 -19.28
N SER A 77 -16.55 4.79 -20.27
CA SER A 77 -15.91 6.12 -20.34
C SER A 77 -16.25 6.99 -19.12
N ARG A 78 -17.53 7.08 -18.75
CA ARG A 78 -17.99 7.85 -17.57
C ARG A 78 -17.42 7.30 -16.27
N THR A 79 -17.39 5.97 -16.16
CA THR A 79 -16.89 5.27 -14.97
C THR A 79 -15.38 5.45 -14.83
N TYR A 80 -14.64 5.30 -15.92
CA TYR A 80 -13.20 5.53 -15.97
C TYR A 80 -12.84 6.96 -15.57
N LEU A 81 -13.54 7.97 -16.11
CA LEU A 81 -13.35 9.37 -15.75
C LEU A 81 -13.61 9.61 -14.25
N ALA A 82 -14.69 9.05 -13.71
CA ALA A 82 -15.02 9.18 -12.28
C ALA A 82 -13.94 8.55 -11.38
N TRP A 83 -13.44 7.37 -11.74
CA TRP A 83 -12.37 6.68 -11.00
C TRP A 83 -11.04 7.41 -11.12
N SER A 84 -10.64 7.84 -12.31
CA SER A 84 -9.40 8.62 -12.54
C SER A 84 -9.38 9.91 -11.72
N ASN A 85 -10.49 10.65 -11.71
CA ASN A 85 -10.62 11.85 -10.88
C ASN A 85 -10.54 11.56 -9.39
N THR A 86 -11.15 10.45 -8.94
CA THR A 86 -11.12 10.05 -7.53
C THR A 86 -9.72 9.60 -7.11
N LEU A 87 -9.05 8.81 -7.95
CA LEU A 87 -7.68 8.34 -7.72
C LEU A 87 -6.71 9.54 -7.62
N THR A 88 -6.85 10.52 -8.50
CA THR A 88 -6.03 11.73 -8.46
C THR A 88 -6.21 12.49 -7.14
N ARG A 89 -7.45 12.62 -6.66
CA ARG A 89 -7.74 13.28 -5.37
C ARG A 89 -7.18 12.49 -4.18
N THR A 90 -7.32 11.17 -4.16
CA THR A 90 -6.79 10.34 -3.08
C THR A 90 -5.27 10.32 -3.05
N LEU A 91 -4.60 10.29 -4.21
CA LEU A 91 -3.14 10.39 -4.30
C LEU A 91 -2.63 11.76 -3.85
N ARG A 92 -3.30 12.85 -4.25
CA ARG A 92 -2.97 14.21 -3.76
C ARG A 92 -3.08 14.32 -2.24
N GLN A 93 -4.04 13.64 -1.62
CA GLN A 93 -4.20 13.62 -0.18
C GLN A 93 -3.09 12.83 0.54
N LEU A 94 -2.50 11.82 -0.11
CA LEU A 94 -1.31 11.12 0.38
C LEU A 94 -0.02 11.94 0.20
N GLY A 95 -0.02 12.87 -0.77
CA GLY A 95 1.10 13.75 -1.09
C GLY A 95 1.85 13.28 -2.33
N LEU A 96 2.30 14.25 -3.15
CA LEU A 96 3.10 13.97 -4.35
C LEU A 96 4.59 13.79 -4.02
N GLU A 97 5.07 14.53 -3.03
CA GLU A 97 6.39 14.36 -2.47
C GLU A 97 6.35 13.21 -1.45
N GLY A 98 7.15 12.17 -1.66
CA GLY A 98 7.31 11.09 -0.69
C GLY A 98 7.83 11.60 0.64
N LYS A 99 7.56 10.85 1.72
CA LYS A 99 8.13 11.21 3.01
C LYS A 99 9.65 11.12 2.92
N ALA A 100 10.33 12.24 3.17
CA ALA A 100 11.78 12.25 3.30
C ALA A 100 12.18 11.18 4.32
N LEU A 101 13.05 10.25 3.89
CA LEU A 101 13.70 9.33 4.81
C LEU A 101 14.36 10.22 5.88
N GLY A 102 13.98 10.03 7.15
CA GLY A 102 14.55 10.82 8.25
C GLY A 102 16.08 10.78 8.18
N GLN A 103 16.75 11.83 8.69
CA GLN A 103 18.20 11.89 8.60
C GLN A 103 18.81 10.55 9.06
N PRO A 104 19.67 9.93 8.23
CA PRO A 104 20.32 8.70 8.63
C PRO A 104 21.08 8.96 9.92
N LYS A 105 20.99 8.02 10.87
CA LYS A 105 21.72 8.12 12.13
C LYS A 105 23.18 8.45 11.86
N THR A 106 23.72 9.39 12.61
CA THR A 106 25.14 9.76 12.44
C THR A 106 26.03 8.58 12.86
N LEU A 107 27.27 8.55 12.38
CA LEU A 107 28.25 7.53 12.80
C LEU A 107 28.44 7.52 14.33
N ALA A 108 28.35 8.69 14.96
CA ALA A 108 28.42 8.82 16.41
C ALA A 108 27.23 8.14 17.11
N GLU A 109 26.01 8.32 16.61
CA GLU A 109 24.80 7.66 17.13
C GLU A 109 24.87 6.13 16.94
N TYR A 110 25.37 5.67 15.79
CA TYR A 110 25.55 4.24 15.52
C TYR A 110 26.60 3.61 16.45
N ALA A 111 27.73 4.31 16.67
CA ALA A 111 28.77 3.86 17.59
C ALA A 111 28.27 3.79 19.04
N ALA A 112 27.53 4.81 19.49
CA ALA A 112 26.96 4.85 20.84
C ALA A 112 25.97 3.69 21.08
N GLU A 113 25.13 3.36 20.09
CA GLU A 113 24.18 2.25 20.16
C GLU A 113 24.89 0.88 20.23
N ARG A 114 25.98 0.69 19.48
CA ARG A 114 26.80 -0.53 19.55
C ARG A 114 27.52 -0.71 20.89
N VAL A 115 28.02 0.39 21.47
CA VAL A 115 28.62 0.37 22.81
C VAL A 115 27.57 0.03 23.87
N ALA A 116 26.37 0.61 23.78
CA ALA A 116 25.26 0.30 24.69
C ALA A 116 24.79 -1.17 24.58
N GLN A 117 24.73 -1.72 23.37
CA GLN A 117 24.39 -3.14 23.14
C GLN A 117 25.49 -4.09 23.66
N GLY A 118 26.76 -3.73 23.49
CA GLY A 118 27.90 -4.50 24.04
C GLY A 118 27.91 -4.52 25.57
N ALA A 119 27.59 -3.40 26.22
CA ALA A 119 27.51 -3.30 27.68
C ALA A 119 26.33 -4.08 28.29
N ALA A 120 25.25 -4.29 27.53
CA ALA A 120 24.11 -5.11 27.94
C ALA A 120 24.37 -6.62 27.83
N GLY A 121 25.20 -7.06 26.87
CA GLY A 121 25.55 -8.47 26.67
C GLY A 121 26.63 -9.03 27.61
N GLY A 122 27.38 -8.17 28.31
CA GLY A 122 28.56 -8.56 29.09
C GLY A 122 28.33 -9.02 30.54
N ARG A 123 27.08 -9.04 31.04
CA ARG A 123 26.78 -9.38 32.46
C ARG A 123 26.21 -10.78 32.70
N GLY A 124 26.43 -11.72 31.78
CA GLY A 124 25.86 -13.07 31.85
C GLY A 124 26.84 -14.25 31.86
N ALA A 125 28.16 -14.01 31.81
CA ALA A 125 29.16 -15.07 31.68
C ALA A 125 30.20 -15.05 32.80
N ALA A 126 29.74 -15.16 34.06
CA ALA A 126 30.57 -15.55 35.20
C ALA A 126 29.65 -15.94 36.38
N ALA A 127 29.29 -17.23 36.45
CA ALA A 127 28.84 -17.91 37.66
C ALA A 127 28.96 -19.42 37.44
#